data_AF-A0A0P9D8J2-F1
#
_entry.id   AF-A0A0P9D8J2-F1
#
_cell.length_a   1.000
_cell.length_b   1.000
_cell.length_c   1.000
_cell.angle_alpha   90.00
_cell.angle_beta   90.00
_cell.angle_gamma   90.00
#
_symmetry.space_group_name_H-M   'P 1'
#
loop_
_entity.id
_entity.type
_entity.pdbx_description
1 polymer ?
#
loop_
_entity_poly.entity_id
_entity_poly.type
_entity_poly.pdbx_seq_one_letter_code
_entity_poly.pdbx_strand_id
1 'polypeptide(L)'
;MTELDPITLRRELMLRNAIEARLDRLVSLATSAALKLSPRTQMEESQLRNLLNAALESRSVEVTTNFIRYQIARKERDWDTSLNGFGHTIIQHIVKSLKTTADDIVSDLGNDSTDADRAWFQSKNSDIHVRLMHLYLGYVNRVFYFYKKSIDRERRDPDAVKDALISLKLVTALEEAKADA
;
A
#
# COMPACT_ATOMS: atom_id res chain seq x y z
N MET A 1 29.03 -16.80 10.79
CA MET A 1 27.56 -17.02 10.69
C MET A 1 27.05 -17.10 12.12
N THR A 2 26.42 -16.04 12.60
CA THR A 2 25.77 -16.03 13.92
C THR A 2 24.60 -17.01 13.84
N GLU A 3 24.58 -18.05 14.68
CA GLU A 3 23.39 -18.88 14.85
C GLU A 3 22.21 -17.96 15.18
N LEU A 4 21.13 -18.05 14.41
CA LEU A 4 19.91 -17.28 14.67
C LEU A 4 19.25 -17.86 15.92
N ASP A 5 19.19 -17.04 16.97
CA ASP A 5 18.52 -17.36 18.24
C ASP A 5 17.05 -17.79 17.99
N PRO A 6 16.61 -18.97 18.48
CA PRO A 6 15.26 -19.48 18.26
C PRO A 6 14.14 -18.52 18.69
N ILE A 7 14.36 -17.72 19.74
CA ILE A 7 13.38 -16.74 20.22
C ILE A 7 13.22 -15.62 19.18
N THR A 8 14.33 -15.09 18.68
CA THR A 8 14.35 -14.09 17.62
C THR A 8 13.64 -14.60 16.36
N LEU A 9 13.94 -15.82 15.92
CA LEU A 9 13.29 -16.42 14.75
C LEU A 9 11.77 -16.56 14.93
N ARG A 10 11.32 -17.01 16.11
CA ARG A 10 9.89 -17.11 16.43
C ARG A 10 9.20 -15.75 16.32
N ARG A 11 9.80 -14.69 16.88
CA ARG A 11 9.25 -13.33 16.82
C ARG A 11 9.15 -12.81 15.38
N GLU A 12 10.19 -13.04 14.58
CA GLU A 12 10.18 -12.67 13.15
C GLU A 12 9.09 -13.39 12.36
N LEU A 13 8.86 -14.68 12.65
CA LEU A 13 7.78 -15.47 12.02
C LEU A 13 6.40 -14.96 12.42
N MET A 14 6.17 -14.70 13.71
CA MET A 14 4.92 -14.12 14.21
C MET A 14 4.64 -12.78 13.53
N LEU A 15 5.67 -11.93 13.42
CA LEU A 15 5.54 -10.63 12.77
C LEU A 15 5.22 -10.75 11.28
N ARG A 16 5.89 -11.66 10.57
CA ARG A 16 5.63 -11.93 9.16
C ARG A 16 4.18 -12.36 8.94
N ASN A 17 3.71 -13.33 9.71
CA ASN A 17 2.35 -13.85 9.60
C ASN A 17 1.32 -12.75 9.90
N ALA A 18 1.58 -11.89 10.89
CA ALA A 18 0.70 -10.78 11.20
C ALA A 18 0.62 -9.75 10.05
N ILE A 19 1.75 -9.46 9.39
CA ILE A 19 1.75 -8.61 8.18
C ILE A 19 1.00 -9.29 7.03
N GLU A 20 1.21 -10.60 6.82
CA GLU A 20 0.53 -11.37 5.78
C GLU A 20 -0.99 -11.40 5.97
N ALA A 21 -1.45 -11.47 7.22
CA ALA A 21 -2.87 -11.39 7.56
C ALA A 21 -3.52 -10.03 7.27
N ARG A 22 -2.74 -9.01 6.88
CA ARG A 22 -3.23 -7.68 6.50
C ARG A 22 -3.11 -7.39 4.99
N LEU A 23 -2.70 -8.37 4.17
CA LEU A 23 -2.50 -8.14 2.73
C LEU A 23 -3.79 -7.75 2.00
N ASP A 24 -4.94 -8.36 2.32
CA ASP A 24 -6.24 -8.01 1.73
C ASP A 24 -6.55 -6.53 1.93
N ARG A 25 -6.31 -6.01 3.14
CA ARG A 25 -6.46 -4.59 3.46
C ARG A 25 -5.56 -3.71 2.61
N LEU A 26 -4.30 -4.10 2.42
CA LEU A 26 -3.36 -3.35 1.57
C LEU A 26 -3.80 -3.32 0.10
N VAL A 27 -4.29 -4.45 -0.41
CA VAL A 27 -4.82 -4.55 -1.78
C VAL A 27 -6.06 -3.68 -1.95
N SER A 28 -6.97 -3.67 -0.97
CA SER A 28 -8.14 -2.79 -0.97
C SER A 28 -7.76 -1.31 -0.97
N LEU A 29 -6.82 -0.89 -0.10
CA LEU A 29 -6.30 0.48 -0.09
C LEU A 29 -5.63 0.86 -1.42
N ALA A 30 -4.86 -0.05 -2.00
CA ALA A 30 -4.20 0.19 -3.29
C ALA A 30 -5.24 0.35 -4.42
N THR A 31 -6.29 -0.45 -4.36
CA THR A 31 -7.39 -0.41 -5.33
C THR A 31 -8.20 0.87 -5.21
N SER A 32 -8.54 1.29 -3.99
CA SER A 32 -9.28 2.53 -3.76
C SER A 32 -8.50 3.76 -4.20
N ALA A 33 -7.16 3.74 -4.06
CA ALA A 33 -6.30 4.78 -4.62
C ALA A 33 -6.35 4.76 -6.15
N ALA A 34 -6.14 3.61 -6.80
CA ALA A 34 -6.17 3.51 -8.26
C ALA A 34 -7.51 3.93 -8.87
N LEU A 35 -8.63 3.68 -8.18
CA LEU A 35 -9.97 4.14 -8.59
C LEU A 35 -10.13 5.68 -8.57
N LYS A 36 -9.18 6.43 -7.99
CA LYS A 36 -9.13 7.90 -8.11
C LYS A 36 -8.54 8.38 -9.43
N LEU A 37 -7.88 7.50 -10.18
CA LEU A 37 -7.32 7.87 -11.48
C LEU A 37 -8.42 8.06 -12.50
N SER A 38 -8.33 9.17 -13.25
CA SER A 38 -9.17 9.39 -14.42
C SER A 38 -8.93 8.28 -15.46
N PRO A 39 -9.97 7.81 -16.17
CA PRO A 39 -9.82 6.98 -17.38
C PRO A 39 -8.95 7.64 -18.46
N ARG A 40 -8.79 8.96 -18.41
CA ARG A 40 -7.93 9.75 -19.31
C ARG A 40 -6.58 10.11 -18.68
N THR A 41 -6.16 9.39 -17.63
CA THR A 41 -4.88 9.66 -16.96
C THR A 41 -3.71 9.59 -17.94
N GLN A 42 -2.80 10.56 -17.83
CA GLN A 42 -1.50 10.57 -18.52
C GLN A 42 -0.41 9.89 -17.67
N MET A 43 -0.79 9.31 -16.54
CA MET A 43 0.14 8.55 -15.72
C MET A 43 0.71 7.36 -16.50
N GLU A 44 2.02 7.18 -16.37
CA GLU A 44 2.81 6.15 -17.01
C GLU A 44 3.32 5.14 -15.99
N GLU A 45 3.46 3.88 -16.40
CA GLU A 45 3.93 2.78 -15.54
C GLU A 45 5.29 3.09 -14.88
N SER A 46 6.13 3.85 -15.58
CA SER A 46 7.43 4.28 -15.07
C SER A 46 7.33 5.18 -13.84
N GLN A 47 6.28 5.99 -13.70
CA GLN A 47 6.12 6.91 -12.57
C GLN A 47 5.89 6.16 -11.26
N LEU A 48 5.01 5.15 -11.26
CA LEU A 48 4.76 4.32 -10.08
C LEU A 48 5.90 3.35 -9.78
N ARG A 49 6.55 2.82 -10.82
CA ARG A 49 7.78 2.04 -10.64
C ARG A 49 8.88 2.88 -9.99
N ASN A 50 9.06 4.13 -10.41
CA ASN A 50 10.04 5.03 -9.82
C ASN A 50 9.69 5.40 -8.38
N LEU A 51 8.40 5.62 -8.07
CA LEU A 51 7.95 5.80 -6.68
C LEU A 51 8.29 4.58 -5.82
N LEU A 52 7.98 3.37 -6.29
CA LEU A 52 8.27 2.14 -5.57
C LEU A 52 9.77 1.97 -5.34
N ASN A 53 10.60 2.22 -6.35
CA ASN A 53 12.06 2.17 -6.22
C ASN A 53 12.57 3.17 -5.19
N ALA A 54 12.13 4.43 -5.27
CA ALA A 54 12.50 5.47 -4.31
C ALA A 54 12.10 5.10 -2.86
N ALA A 55 10.95 4.46 -2.68
CA ALA A 55 10.51 3.97 -1.39
C ALA A 55 11.38 2.82 -0.87
N LEU A 56 11.72 1.85 -1.74
CA LEU A 56 12.57 0.70 -1.41
C LEU A 56 14.00 1.12 -1.04
N GLU A 57 14.56 2.09 -1.78
CA GLU A 57 15.90 2.63 -1.55
C GLU A 57 15.98 3.47 -0.27
N SER A 58 15.05 4.41 -0.08
CA SER A 58 15.09 5.33 1.06
C SER A 58 14.68 4.69 2.38
N ARG A 59 13.80 3.68 2.34
CA ARG A 59 13.17 3.07 3.52
C ARG A 59 12.59 4.10 4.50
N SER A 60 12.17 5.26 3.99
CA SER A 60 11.68 6.38 4.78
C SER A 60 10.31 6.82 4.29
N VAL A 61 9.35 6.86 5.22
CA VAL A 61 7.99 7.35 4.99
C VAL A 61 8.01 8.82 4.60
N GLU A 62 8.85 9.64 5.24
CA GLU A 62 8.96 11.07 4.96
C GLU A 62 9.53 11.34 3.58
N VAL A 63 10.62 10.66 3.21
CA VAL A 63 11.23 10.80 1.87
C VAL A 63 10.24 10.35 0.79
N THR A 64 9.54 9.24 1.02
CA THR A 64 8.55 8.71 0.07
C THR A 64 7.36 9.65 -0.09
N THR A 65 6.79 10.17 1.00
CA THR A 65 5.67 11.11 0.93
C THR A 65 6.09 12.45 0.31
N ASN A 66 7.30 12.92 0.58
CA ASN A 66 7.84 14.12 -0.05
C ASN A 66 8.08 13.93 -1.55
N PHE A 67 8.54 12.75 -1.98
CA PHE A 67 8.61 12.39 -3.39
C PHE A 67 7.23 12.51 -4.05
N ILE A 68 6.17 11.97 -3.42
CA ILE A 68 4.81 12.07 -3.97
C ILE A 68 4.35 13.53 -4.05
N ARG A 69 4.59 14.35 -3.03
CA ARG A 69 4.28 15.80 -3.06
C ARG A 69 4.97 16.50 -4.22
N TYR A 70 6.25 16.19 -4.44
CA TYR A 70 7.00 16.72 -5.58
C TYR A 70 6.38 16.28 -6.93
N GLN A 71 5.95 15.03 -7.04
CA GLN A 71 5.28 14.55 -8.26
C GLN A 71 3.93 15.26 -8.50
N ILE A 72 3.13 15.47 -7.45
CA ILE A 72 1.87 16.22 -7.54
C ILE A 72 2.12 17.62 -8.13
N ALA A 73 3.12 18.35 -7.62
CA ALA A 73 3.45 19.69 -8.10
C ALA A 73 4.05 19.71 -9.52
N ARG A 74 4.82 18.68 -9.91
CA ARG A 74 5.51 18.65 -11.22
C ARG A 74 4.64 18.08 -12.34
N LYS A 75 3.70 17.20 -12.01
CA LYS A 75 2.92 16.37 -12.95
C LYS A 75 1.46 16.34 -12.55
N GLU A 76 0.88 17.53 -12.43
CA GLU A 76 -0.50 17.75 -11.95
C GLU A 76 -1.55 16.88 -12.66
N ARG A 77 -1.43 16.74 -13.99
CA ARG A 77 -2.36 15.93 -14.81
C ARG A 77 -2.29 14.43 -14.54
N ASP A 78 -1.16 13.95 -14.01
CA ASP A 78 -0.94 12.52 -13.78
C ASP A 78 -1.33 12.17 -12.33
N TRP A 79 -0.95 13.02 -11.37
CA TRP A 79 -1.06 12.75 -9.93
C TRP A 79 -2.27 13.36 -9.25
N ASP A 80 -2.98 14.27 -9.93
CA ASP A 80 -4.13 15.03 -9.45
C ASP A 80 -3.81 15.95 -8.24
N THR A 81 -4.04 17.25 -8.43
CA THR A 81 -3.81 18.28 -7.40
C THR A 81 -4.94 18.37 -6.37
N SER A 82 -6.09 17.73 -6.63
CA SER A 82 -7.19 17.64 -5.68
C SER A 82 -6.74 16.94 -4.40
N LEU A 83 -7.20 17.43 -3.25
CA LEU A 83 -6.99 16.79 -1.95
C LEU A 83 -7.57 15.37 -1.87
N ASN A 84 -8.58 15.08 -2.69
CA ASN A 84 -9.17 13.75 -2.82
C ASN A 84 -8.62 12.97 -4.03
N GLY A 85 -7.58 13.51 -4.67
CA GLY A 85 -6.93 12.95 -5.84
C GLY A 85 -6.00 11.79 -5.51
N PHE A 86 -5.48 11.16 -6.55
CA PHE A 86 -4.65 9.96 -6.46
C PHE A 86 -3.43 10.13 -5.55
N GLY A 87 -2.61 11.16 -5.78
CA GLY A 87 -1.37 11.37 -5.01
C GLY A 87 -1.63 11.64 -3.53
N HIS A 88 -2.61 12.50 -3.21
CA HIS A 88 -3.00 12.79 -1.83
C HIS A 88 -3.59 11.57 -1.12
N THR A 89 -4.37 10.74 -1.83
CA THR A 89 -4.90 9.48 -1.29
C THR A 89 -3.78 8.51 -0.91
N ILE A 90 -2.75 8.37 -1.75
CA ILE A 90 -1.57 7.55 -1.42
C ILE A 90 -0.87 8.07 -0.16
N ILE A 91 -0.64 9.38 -0.07
CA ILE A 91 -0.03 9.98 1.12
C ILE A 91 -0.88 9.67 2.36
N GLN A 92 -2.20 9.87 2.29
CA GLN A 92 -3.11 9.61 3.41
C GLN A 92 -3.07 8.15 3.85
N HIS A 93 -3.09 7.19 2.91
CA HIS A 93 -2.95 5.78 3.23
C HIS A 93 -1.63 5.51 3.96
N ILE A 94 -0.51 6.03 3.46
CA ILE A 94 0.80 5.84 4.06
C ILE A 94 0.86 6.43 5.49
N VAL A 95 0.47 7.69 5.67
CA VAL A 95 0.68 8.38 6.96
C VAL A 95 -0.37 8.04 8.02
N LYS A 96 -1.56 7.59 7.59
CA LYS A 96 -2.66 7.27 8.49
C LYS A 96 -2.95 5.76 8.49
N SER A 97 -3.50 5.23 7.40
CA SER A 97 -4.01 3.85 7.37
C SER A 97 -2.93 2.80 7.65
N LEU A 98 -1.74 2.93 7.04
CA LEU A 98 -0.64 1.99 7.25
C LEU A 98 0.01 2.15 8.62
N LYS A 99 0.03 3.37 9.16
CA LYS A 99 0.53 3.60 10.53
C LYS A 99 -0.38 2.92 11.55
N THR A 100 -1.70 3.13 11.42
CA THR A 100 -2.70 2.43 12.25
C THR A 100 -2.57 0.92 12.10
N THR A 101 -2.43 0.41 10.87
CA THR A 101 -2.25 -1.04 10.65
C THR A 101 -0.98 -1.57 11.34
N ALA A 102 0.12 -0.81 11.35
CA ALA A 102 1.33 -1.19 12.07
C ALA A 102 1.13 -1.21 13.59
N ASP A 103 0.41 -0.22 14.13
CA ASP A 103 0.05 -0.15 15.54
C ASP A 103 -0.84 -1.32 15.96
N ASP A 104 -1.84 -1.65 15.14
CA ASP A 104 -2.73 -2.79 15.36
C ASP A 104 -1.95 -4.11 15.38
N ILE A 105 -1.04 -4.33 14.42
CA ILE A 105 -0.17 -5.52 14.39
C ILE A 105 0.64 -5.66 15.68
N VAL A 106 1.25 -4.57 16.15
CA VAL A 106 2.05 -4.58 17.38
C VAL A 106 1.18 -4.85 18.62
N SER A 107 0.00 -4.23 18.67
CA SER A 107 -0.99 -4.44 19.73
C SER A 107 -1.47 -5.89 19.78
N ASP A 108 -1.89 -6.44 18.64
CA ASP A 108 -2.38 -7.82 18.50
C ASP A 108 -1.33 -8.83 18.95
N LEU A 109 -0.09 -8.65 18.51
CA LEU A 109 1.03 -9.52 18.91
C LEU A 109 1.38 -9.35 20.39
N GLY A 110 1.10 -8.18 20.99
CA GLY A 110 1.42 -7.86 22.38
C GLY A 110 0.45 -8.45 23.42
N ASN A 111 -0.81 -8.70 23.05
CA ASN A 111 -1.86 -9.12 23.97
C ASN A 111 -1.60 -10.48 24.62
N ASP A 112 -1.06 -11.45 23.88
CA ASP A 112 -0.79 -12.82 24.35
C ASP A 112 0.73 -13.11 24.54
N SER A 113 1.52 -12.05 24.67
CA SER A 113 2.98 -12.11 24.65
C SER A 113 3.62 -11.82 26.01
N THR A 114 4.89 -12.21 26.20
CA THR A 114 5.67 -11.80 27.37
C THR A 114 6.04 -10.31 27.32
N ASP A 115 6.46 -9.70 28.43
CA ASP A 115 6.94 -8.30 28.43
C ASP A 115 8.13 -8.10 27.48
N ALA A 116 9.03 -9.08 27.40
CA ALA A 116 10.18 -9.04 26.51
C ALA A 116 9.74 -9.08 25.02
N ASP A 117 8.72 -9.88 24.70
CA ASP A 117 8.15 -9.94 23.35
C ASP A 117 7.44 -8.63 22.99
N ARG A 118 6.63 -8.09 23.90
CA ARG A 118 5.97 -6.78 23.72
C ARG A 118 6.97 -5.68 23.40
N ALA A 119 8.02 -5.55 24.20
CA ALA A 119 9.07 -4.55 23.99
C ALA A 119 9.77 -4.74 22.63
N TRP A 120 10.00 -5.99 22.23
CA TRP A 120 10.59 -6.30 20.93
C TRP A 120 9.68 -5.88 19.78
N PHE A 121 8.40 -6.24 19.79
CA PHE A 121 7.45 -5.85 18.74
C PHE A 121 7.27 -4.33 18.67
N GLN A 122 7.20 -3.66 19.82
CA GLN A 122 7.15 -2.21 19.88
C GLN A 122 8.37 -1.55 19.22
N SER A 123 9.58 -2.10 19.45
CA SER A 123 10.81 -1.61 18.80
C SER A 123 10.80 -1.77 17.27
N LYS A 124 9.94 -2.63 16.74
CA LYS A 124 9.80 -2.90 15.29
C LYS A 124 8.70 -2.10 14.61
N ASN A 125 7.92 -1.30 15.33
CA ASN A 125 6.77 -0.58 14.77
C ASN A 125 7.13 0.25 13.51
N SER A 126 8.24 1.01 13.56
CA SER A 126 8.72 1.79 12.41
C SER A 126 9.12 0.90 11.22
N ASP A 127 9.81 -0.22 11.47
CA ASP A 127 10.20 -1.18 10.43
C ASP A 127 8.96 -1.82 9.78
N ILE A 128 7.92 -2.12 10.58
CA ILE A 128 6.63 -2.65 10.12
C ILE A 128 5.94 -1.64 9.23
N HIS A 129 5.86 -0.37 9.66
CA HIS A 129 5.24 0.70 8.89
C HIS A 129 5.91 0.88 7.52
N VAL A 130 7.25 0.88 7.49
CA VAL A 130 8.03 0.93 6.24
C VAL A 130 7.75 -0.31 5.37
N ARG A 131 7.69 -1.50 5.95
CA ARG A 131 7.39 -2.73 5.20
C ARG A 131 5.99 -2.71 4.61
N LEU A 132 4.99 -2.25 5.37
CA LEU A 132 3.62 -2.07 4.88
C LEU A 132 3.57 -1.06 3.73
N MET A 133 4.32 0.05 3.82
CA MET A 133 4.44 1.04 2.74
C MET A 133 4.99 0.40 1.46
N HIS A 134 6.06 -0.41 1.53
CA HIS A 134 6.61 -1.10 0.36
C HIS A 134 5.62 -2.07 -0.27
N LEU A 135 4.95 -2.89 0.55
CA LEU A 135 3.94 -3.84 0.08
C LEU A 135 2.77 -3.11 -0.58
N TYR A 136 2.24 -2.08 0.09
CA TYR A 136 1.18 -1.22 -0.41
C TYR A 136 1.54 -0.59 -1.76
N LEU A 137 2.71 0.06 -1.88
CA LEU A 137 3.16 0.67 -3.14
C LEU A 137 3.39 -0.38 -4.23
N GLY A 138 3.83 -1.59 -3.86
CA GLY A 138 3.89 -2.73 -4.77
C GLY A 138 2.51 -3.10 -5.32
N TYR A 139 1.48 -3.12 -4.48
CA TYR A 139 0.10 -3.35 -4.94
C TYR A 139 -0.46 -2.19 -5.75
N VAL A 140 -0.20 -0.94 -5.37
CA VAL A 140 -0.57 0.24 -6.16
C VAL A 140 -0.01 0.12 -7.58
N ASN A 141 1.28 -0.24 -7.71
CA ASN A 141 1.91 -0.44 -9.00
C ASN A 141 1.25 -1.56 -9.82
N ARG A 142 0.89 -2.70 -9.20
CA ARG A 142 0.22 -3.82 -9.90
C ARG A 142 -1.21 -3.47 -10.34
N VAL A 143 -1.99 -2.85 -9.45
CA VAL A 143 -3.37 -2.45 -9.76
C VAL A 143 -3.39 -1.40 -10.86
N PHE A 144 -2.48 -0.42 -10.78
CA PHE A 144 -2.33 0.57 -11.85
C PHE A 144 -1.95 -0.09 -13.17
N TYR A 145 -0.99 -1.03 -13.18
CA TYR A 145 -0.61 -1.75 -14.39
C TYR A 145 -1.81 -2.46 -15.03
N PHE A 146 -2.61 -3.18 -14.23
CA PHE A 146 -3.84 -3.81 -14.69
C PHE A 146 -4.80 -2.78 -15.32
N TYR A 147 -5.04 -1.66 -14.63
CA TYR A 147 -5.92 -0.60 -15.12
C TYR A 147 -5.39 0.06 -16.41
N LYS A 148 -4.10 0.38 -16.48
CA LYS A 148 -3.45 0.96 -17.67
C LYS A 148 -3.59 0.02 -18.87
N LYS A 149 -3.40 -1.29 -18.67
CA LYS A 149 -3.59 -2.28 -19.75
C LYS A 149 -5.02 -2.38 -20.23
N SER A 150 -6.01 -2.09 -19.38
CA SER A 150 -7.41 -2.00 -19.81
C SER A 150 -7.64 -0.78 -20.72
N ILE A 151 -7.02 0.37 -20.41
CA ILE A 151 -7.06 1.58 -21.24
C ILE A 151 -6.38 1.34 -22.59
N ASP A 152 -5.20 0.70 -22.60
CA ASP A 152 -4.49 0.34 -23.84
C ASP A 152 -5.32 -0.58 -24.75
N ARG A 153 -6.19 -1.40 -24.14
CA ARG A 153 -7.07 -2.34 -24.85
C ARG A 153 -8.38 -1.73 -25.35
N GLU A 154 -8.80 -0.59 -24.80
CA GLU A 154 -10.12 0.02 -25.07
C GLU A 154 -10.42 0.17 -26.57
N ARG A 155 -9.41 0.48 -27.39
CA ARG A 155 -9.56 0.59 -28.85
C ARG A 155 -10.02 -0.69 -29.54
N ARG A 156 -9.66 -1.85 -28.98
CA ARG A 156 -10.00 -3.18 -29.52
C ARG A 156 -11.19 -3.81 -28.80
N ASP A 157 -11.46 -3.35 -27.59
CA ASP A 157 -12.43 -3.90 -26.65
C ASP A 157 -13.04 -2.73 -25.86
N PRO A 158 -14.14 -2.12 -26.37
CA PRO A 158 -14.72 -0.91 -25.80
C PRO A 158 -15.18 -1.03 -24.35
N ASP A 159 -15.45 -2.26 -23.88
CA ASP A 159 -15.87 -2.53 -22.50
C ASP A 159 -14.67 -2.78 -21.55
N ALA A 160 -13.44 -2.90 -22.06
CA ALA A 160 -12.26 -3.27 -21.26
C ALA A 160 -12.04 -2.39 -20.01
N VAL A 161 -12.19 -1.07 -20.16
CA VAL A 161 -12.02 -0.12 -19.05
C VAL A 161 -13.16 -0.27 -18.05
N LYS A 162 -14.39 -0.43 -18.53
CA LYS A 162 -15.58 -0.62 -17.69
C LYS A 162 -15.47 -1.91 -16.88
N ASP A 163 -15.08 -3.02 -17.51
CA ASP A 163 -14.89 -4.32 -16.88
C ASP A 163 -13.77 -4.30 -15.85
N ALA A 164 -12.67 -3.60 -16.15
CA ALA A 164 -11.60 -3.38 -15.19
C ALA A 164 -12.11 -2.60 -13.96
N LEU A 165 -12.86 -1.51 -14.16
CA LEU A 165 -13.43 -0.74 -13.05
C LEU A 165 -14.42 -1.56 -12.22
N ILE A 166 -15.24 -2.41 -12.85
CA ILE A 166 -16.13 -3.33 -12.13
C ILE A 166 -15.30 -4.28 -11.27
N SER A 167 -14.28 -4.91 -11.85
CA SER A 167 -13.39 -5.85 -11.15
C SER A 167 -12.70 -5.20 -9.94
N LEU A 168 -12.21 -3.96 -10.09
CA LEU A 168 -11.60 -3.21 -9.01
C LEU A 168 -12.60 -2.83 -7.91
N LYS A 169 -13.82 -2.44 -8.27
CA LYS A 169 -14.87 -2.11 -7.29
C LYS A 169 -15.32 -3.33 -6.48
N LEU A 170 -15.29 -4.53 -7.06
CA LEU A 170 -15.59 -5.77 -6.32
C LEU A 170 -14.58 -5.99 -5.19
N VAL A 171 -13.30 -5.71 -5.42
CA VAL A 171 -12.25 -5.83 -4.39
C VAL A 171 -12.50 -4.89 -3.22
N THR A 172 -12.87 -3.64 -3.48
CA THR A 172 -13.14 -2.66 -2.41
C THR A 172 -14.41 -3.01 -1.64
N ALA A 173 -15.47 -3.45 -2.32
CA ALA A 173 -16.73 -3.83 -1.69
C ALA A 173 -16.61 -5.05 -0.75
N LEU A 174 -15.78 -6.03 -1.12
CA LEU A 174 -15.52 -7.20 -0.27
C LEU A 174 -14.85 -6.84 1.05
N GLU A 175 -13.96 -5.84 1.05
CA GLU A 175 -13.28 -5.39 2.26
C GLU A 175 -14.20 -4.54 3.15
N GLU A 176 -15.04 -3.69 2.56
CA GLU A 176 -16.05 -2.92 3.31
C GLU A 176 -17.02 -3.85 4.03
N ALA A 177 -17.50 -4.90 3.37
CA ALA A 177 -18.38 -5.90 3.98
C ALA A 177 -17.74 -6.68 5.15
N LYS A 178 -16.40 -6.84 5.16
CA LYS A 178 -15.69 -7.46 6.28
C LYS A 178 -15.51 -6.52 7.47
N ALA A 179 -15.51 -5.20 7.25
CA ALA A 179 -15.35 -4.21 8.32
C ALA A 179 -16.65 -3.97 9.11
N ASP A 180 -17.80 -4.26 8.51
CA ASP A 180 -19.13 -4.11 9.12
C ASP A 180 -19.65 -5.37 9.84
N ALA A 181 -18.88 -6.47 9.83
CA ALA A 181 -19.21 -7.77 10.41
C ALA A 181 -18.42 -8.04 11.70
#